data_AF-A0A1Y5RT28-F1
#
_entry.id   AF-A0A1Y5RT28-F1
#
_cell.length_a   1.000
_cell.length_b   1.000
_cell.length_c   1.000
_cell.angle_alpha   90.00
_cell.angle_beta   90.00
_cell.angle_gamma   90.00
#
_symmetry.space_group_name_H-M   'P 1'
#
loop_
_entity.id
_entity.type
_entity.pdbx_description
1 polymer ?
#
loop_
_entity_poly.entity_id
_entity_poly.type
_entity_poly.pdbx_seq_one_letter_code
_entity_poly.pdbx_strand_id
1 'polypeptide(L)'
;MTRFTIASFNVKNLIGADKEYYTFQKYAPEEYAWKQDWMADQLLTMDADVVGFQEIFEEEALRDVIAETDRRGREANDANLPDRSKRYHKKAIFRKLAFGGYKDAALAFAANASDGGPGERRPGLAVLSRFGFPEEPEIIQELPEPLRIPMSALGGDEGAGHYTLTRISRPILKVRVPVGGKVITVFNCHLKSKLGEFIRPDGAEFAPEAVLTAYDPVGRAMGALRSALRRMAEAWVLRREIVAELDKGHPVMVLGDFNDGEHAVSSEIISGEHPFKNYSWMLRHDAQAPNDRYSRDENEQITEAVDRVRLRSAEKMFVRKSLRDMVYTAAFGGVYESIDQIYMSRHFDSAWGKAMGEMEYYSVFNDHLTDGSHPEAPYNKLASDHGQIMAHIRLN
;
A
#
# COMPACT_ATOMS: atom_id res chain seq x y z
N MET A 1 3.02 -20.41 -19.21
CA MET A 1 2.56 -19.84 -17.91
C MET A 1 3.33 -18.57 -17.64
N THR A 2 2.62 -17.46 -17.52
CA THR A 2 3.21 -16.14 -17.29
C THR A 2 3.44 -15.95 -15.79
N ARG A 3 4.63 -15.48 -15.40
CA ARG A 3 4.94 -15.08 -14.01
C ARG A 3 5.26 -13.60 -13.98
N PHE A 4 4.88 -12.94 -12.90
CA PHE A 4 5.26 -11.56 -12.66
C PHE A 4 5.33 -11.28 -11.15
N THR A 5 5.97 -10.18 -10.79
CA THR A 5 6.05 -9.69 -9.41
C THR A 5 5.45 -8.29 -9.28
N ILE A 6 4.87 -8.02 -8.10
CA ILE A 6 4.35 -6.71 -7.72
C ILE A 6 4.83 -6.35 -6.32
N ALA A 7 5.36 -5.13 -6.14
CA ALA A 7 5.99 -4.70 -4.89
C ALA A 7 5.49 -3.32 -4.41
N SER A 8 5.50 -3.12 -3.08
CA SER A 8 5.28 -1.82 -2.43
C SER A 8 6.59 -1.26 -1.90
N PHE A 9 6.82 0.03 -2.11
CA PHE A 9 8.04 0.73 -1.66
C PHE A 9 7.74 2.17 -1.19
N ASN A 10 7.56 2.34 0.12
CA ASN A 10 7.65 3.68 0.72
C ASN A 10 9.13 4.10 0.78
N VAL A 11 9.47 5.22 0.16
CA VAL A 11 10.86 5.65 -0.04
C VAL A 11 11.37 6.65 1.01
N LYS A 12 10.53 7.01 1.99
CA LYS A 12 10.83 7.99 3.04
C LYS A 12 11.31 9.34 2.49
N ASN A 13 10.40 10.09 1.88
CA ASN A 13 10.63 11.40 1.23
C ASN A 13 11.70 11.40 0.13
N LEU A 14 11.33 11.15 -1.13
CA LEU A 14 12.23 11.32 -2.28
C LEU A 14 12.01 12.67 -2.97
N ILE A 15 13.05 13.51 -2.91
CA ILE A 15 13.12 14.83 -3.56
C ILE A 15 14.57 15.09 -3.98
N GLY A 16 14.78 15.92 -5.02
CA GLY A 16 16.12 16.29 -5.48
C GLY A 16 16.96 17.04 -4.43
N ALA A 17 18.28 17.11 -4.69
CA ALA A 17 19.23 17.82 -3.85
C ALA A 17 18.88 19.31 -3.67
N ASP A 18 19.20 19.85 -2.49
CA ASP A 18 18.98 21.22 -2.04
C ASP A 18 17.53 21.73 -2.06
N LYS A 19 16.56 20.83 -2.30
CA LYS A 19 15.14 21.15 -2.25
C LYS A 19 14.57 20.85 -0.86
N GLU A 20 13.90 21.84 -0.31
CA GLU A 20 13.24 21.74 0.98
C GLU A 20 11.89 21.05 0.84
N TYR A 21 11.65 19.99 1.62
CA TYR A 21 10.39 19.24 1.62
C TYR A 21 9.56 19.52 2.89
N TYR A 22 10.20 19.50 4.06
CA TYR A 22 9.64 20.05 5.30
C TYR A 22 10.49 21.21 5.79
N THR A 23 9.93 22.07 6.64
CA THR A 23 10.65 23.24 7.16
C THR A 23 12.02 22.85 7.73
N PHE A 24 13.06 23.46 7.19
CA PHE A 24 14.49 23.22 7.46
C PHE A 24 15.03 21.84 7.10
N GLN A 25 14.25 21.01 6.39
CA GLN A 25 14.65 19.67 5.97
C GLN A 25 14.86 19.61 4.45
N LYS A 26 16.09 19.26 4.08
CA LYS A 26 16.54 19.04 2.69
C LYS A 26 17.62 17.97 2.63
N TYR A 27 17.93 17.53 1.42
CA TYR A 27 19.13 16.74 1.13
C TYR A 27 20.24 17.65 0.63
N ALA A 28 21.44 17.55 1.19
CA ALA A 28 22.65 18.02 0.51
C ALA A 28 22.90 17.15 -0.75
N PRO A 29 23.68 17.62 -1.73
CA PRO A 29 24.02 16.83 -2.92
C PRO A 29 24.56 15.43 -2.60
N GLU A 30 25.42 15.31 -1.59
CA GLU A 30 26.01 14.04 -1.16
C GLU A 30 24.96 13.11 -0.54
N GLU A 31 24.04 13.66 0.26
CA GLU A 31 22.96 12.90 0.89
C GLU A 31 21.96 12.40 -0.15
N TYR A 32 21.63 13.25 -1.15
CA TYR A 32 20.78 12.84 -2.27
C TYR A 32 21.43 11.71 -3.06
N ALA A 33 22.74 11.81 -3.35
CA ALA A 33 23.49 10.74 -4.02
C ALA A 33 23.47 9.42 -3.23
N TRP A 34 23.65 9.46 -1.90
CA TRP A 34 23.55 8.26 -1.06
C TRP A 34 22.13 7.68 -0.98
N LYS A 35 21.10 8.54 -0.94
CA LYS A 35 19.71 8.08 -1.00
C LYS A 35 19.41 7.40 -2.33
N GLN A 36 19.84 8.01 -3.44
CA GLN A 36 19.70 7.43 -4.77
C GLN A 36 20.42 6.09 -4.87
N ASP A 37 21.64 6.00 -4.33
CA ASP A 37 22.44 4.78 -4.27
C ASP A 37 21.70 3.65 -3.55
N TRP A 38 21.26 3.91 -2.32
CA TRP A 38 20.55 2.92 -1.50
C TRP A 38 19.23 2.47 -2.14
N MET A 39 18.44 3.42 -2.66
CA MET A 39 17.17 3.09 -3.32
C MET A 39 17.39 2.28 -4.60
N ALA A 40 18.44 2.58 -5.37
CA ALA A 40 18.77 1.84 -6.57
C ALA A 40 19.18 0.40 -6.25
N ASP A 41 19.91 0.17 -5.16
CA ASP A 41 20.26 -1.17 -4.69
C ASP A 41 19.03 -1.97 -4.24
N GLN A 42 18.10 -1.32 -3.51
CA GLN A 42 16.83 -1.96 -3.15
C GLN A 42 15.98 -2.31 -4.38
N LEU A 43 15.84 -1.39 -5.32
CA LEU A 43 15.05 -1.60 -6.54
C LEU A 43 15.66 -2.67 -7.46
N LEU A 44 17.00 -2.75 -7.50
CA LEU A 44 17.75 -3.80 -8.18
C LEU A 44 17.54 -5.16 -7.51
N THR A 45 17.59 -5.21 -6.17
CA THR A 45 17.41 -6.42 -5.38
C THR A 45 16.00 -7.00 -5.51
N MET A 46 14.97 -6.14 -5.51
CA MET A 46 13.59 -6.56 -5.74
C MET A 46 13.38 -7.07 -7.17
N ASP A 47 13.97 -6.40 -8.18
CA ASP A 47 13.80 -6.69 -9.62
C ASP A 47 12.32 -6.92 -10.01
N ALA A 48 11.43 -6.15 -9.39
CA ALA A 48 9.99 -6.29 -9.51
C ALA A 48 9.47 -5.89 -10.89
N ASP A 49 8.40 -6.53 -11.38
CA ASP A 49 7.83 -6.15 -12.68
C ASP A 49 6.87 -4.96 -12.57
N VAL A 50 6.23 -4.80 -11.40
CA VAL A 50 5.39 -3.65 -11.04
C VAL A 50 5.79 -3.16 -9.65
N VAL A 51 5.97 -1.86 -9.47
CA VAL A 51 6.30 -1.24 -8.16
C VAL A 51 5.38 -0.07 -7.88
N GLY A 52 4.68 -0.10 -6.76
CA GLY A 52 3.96 1.05 -6.21
C GLY A 52 4.85 1.79 -5.21
N PHE A 53 5.14 3.06 -5.48
CA PHE A 53 5.95 3.91 -4.63
C PHE A 53 5.09 4.88 -3.82
N GLN A 54 5.48 5.11 -2.57
CA GLN A 54 4.91 6.14 -1.70
C GLN A 54 6.02 7.12 -1.30
N GLU A 55 5.64 8.35 -0.94
CA GLU A 55 6.57 9.41 -0.54
C GLU A 55 7.45 9.99 -1.65
N ILE A 56 6.91 10.04 -2.87
CA ILE A 56 7.57 10.70 -4.01
C ILE A 56 7.17 12.17 -4.06
N PHE A 57 8.10 13.08 -3.77
CA PHE A 57 7.85 14.52 -3.89
C PHE A 57 8.08 15.04 -5.30
N GLU A 58 9.05 14.45 -6.01
CA GLU A 58 9.38 14.83 -7.39
C GLU A 58 9.58 13.59 -8.27
N GLU A 59 8.91 13.58 -9.42
CA GLU A 59 9.02 12.50 -10.40
C GLU A 59 10.45 12.36 -10.96
N GLU A 60 11.12 13.48 -11.19
CA GLU A 60 12.50 13.52 -11.70
C GLU A 60 13.46 12.75 -10.79
N ALA A 61 13.33 12.94 -9.47
CA ALA A 61 14.16 12.22 -8.51
C ALA A 61 13.94 10.70 -8.53
N LEU A 62 12.70 10.26 -8.77
CA LEU A 62 12.41 8.83 -8.97
C LEU A 62 13.01 8.32 -10.29
N ARG A 63 12.99 9.12 -11.35
CA ARG A 63 13.60 8.78 -12.63
C ARG A 63 15.12 8.62 -12.52
N ASP A 64 15.78 9.46 -11.71
CA ASP A 64 17.22 9.32 -11.42
C ASP A 64 17.54 7.98 -10.74
N VAL A 65 16.75 7.59 -9.73
CA VAL A 65 16.87 6.28 -9.06
C VAL A 65 16.69 5.14 -10.06
N ILE A 66 15.68 5.21 -10.92
CA ILE A 66 15.41 4.18 -11.94
C ILE A 66 16.59 4.08 -12.91
N ALA A 67 17.12 5.22 -13.39
CA ALA A 67 18.25 5.25 -14.31
C ALA A 67 19.52 4.66 -13.69
N GLU A 68 19.77 4.95 -12.43
CA GLU A 68 20.90 4.40 -11.67
C GLU A 68 20.74 2.90 -11.42
N THR A 69 19.54 2.45 -11.07
CA THR A 69 19.20 1.02 -10.95
C THR A 69 19.51 0.28 -12.25
N ASP A 70 19.13 0.87 -13.37
CA ASP A 70 19.37 0.34 -14.70
C ASP A 70 20.85 0.27 -15.07
N ARG A 71 21.63 1.29 -14.69
CA ARG A 71 23.08 1.29 -14.86
C ARG A 71 23.72 0.14 -14.09
N ARG A 72 23.41 0.01 -12.80
CA ARG A 72 23.92 -1.09 -11.94
C ARG A 72 23.48 -2.46 -12.45
N GLY A 73 22.22 -2.58 -12.86
CA GLY A 73 21.67 -3.82 -13.38
C GLY A 73 22.37 -4.30 -14.65
N ARG A 74 22.72 -3.38 -15.56
CA ARG A 74 23.54 -3.70 -16.74
C ARG A 74 24.95 -4.16 -16.35
N GLU A 75 25.62 -3.44 -15.45
CA GLU A 75 26.95 -3.82 -14.97
C GLU A 75 26.94 -5.19 -14.27
N ALA A 76 25.93 -5.45 -13.45
CA ALA A 76 25.73 -6.72 -12.77
C ALA A 76 25.45 -7.86 -13.78
N ASN A 77 24.64 -7.62 -14.81
CA ASN A 77 24.40 -8.57 -15.88
C ASN A 77 25.69 -8.87 -16.66
N ASP A 78 26.42 -7.84 -17.09
CA ASP A 78 27.66 -7.98 -17.83
C ASP A 78 28.73 -8.74 -17.03
N ALA A 79 28.78 -8.54 -15.71
CA ALA A 79 29.70 -9.26 -14.82
C ALA A 79 29.25 -10.70 -14.54
N ASN A 80 27.97 -10.93 -14.22
CA ASN A 80 27.51 -12.19 -13.63
C ASN A 80 26.82 -13.15 -14.62
N LEU A 81 26.36 -12.68 -15.78
CA LEU A 81 25.69 -13.57 -16.73
C LEU A 81 26.67 -14.65 -17.21
N PRO A 82 26.36 -15.94 -17.02
CA PRO A 82 27.26 -17.01 -17.44
C PRO A 82 27.43 -17.00 -18.95
N ASP A 83 28.68 -16.97 -19.40
CA ASP A 83 29.06 -17.26 -20.77
C ASP A 83 30.25 -18.24 -20.77
N ARG A 84 30.71 -18.64 -21.97
CA ARG A 84 31.83 -19.60 -22.12
C ARG A 84 33.15 -19.12 -21.52
N SER A 85 33.30 -17.82 -21.24
CA SER A 85 34.49 -17.22 -20.63
C SER A 85 34.46 -17.21 -19.10
N LYS A 86 33.31 -17.52 -18.48
CA LYS A 86 33.13 -17.42 -17.01
C LYS A 86 33.01 -18.79 -16.36
N ARG A 87 33.76 -19.01 -15.28
CA ARG A 87 33.68 -20.25 -14.48
C ARG A 87 32.34 -20.32 -13.75
N TYR A 88 31.76 -21.52 -13.68
CA TYR A 88 30.59 -21.78 -12.87
C TYR A 88 30.91 -21.57 -11.38
N HIS A 89 30.30 -20.57 -10.77
CA HIS A 89 30.28 -20.39 -9.32
C HIS A 89 28.89 -20.82 -8.83
N LYS A 90 28.82 -21.77 -7.89
CA LYS A 90 27.56 -22.11 -7.20
C LYS A 90 27.06 -20.86 -6.47
N LYS A 91 26.20 -20.06 -7.11
CA LYS A 91 25.41 -19.02 -6.47
C LYS A 91 23.96 -19.49 -6.35
N ALA A 92 23.29 -18.99 -5.32
CA ALA A 92 21.89 -19.27 -5.01
C ALA A 92 21.00 -19.12 -6.26
N ILE A 93 19.96 -19.94 -6.34
CA ILE A 93 19.01 -19.99 -7.45
C ILE A 93 18.36 -18.61 -7.60
N PHE A 94 18.90 -17.75 -8.46
CA PHE A 94 18.19 -16.53 -8.85
C PHE A 94 17.01 -16.95 -9.74
N ARG A 95 15.80 -16.52 -9.37
CA ARG A 95 14.58 -16.79 -10.15
C ARG A 95 14.64 -16.16 -11.55
N LYS A 96 15.46 -15.11 -11.71
CA LYS A 96 15.83 -14.47 -12.98
C LYS A 96 17.35 -14.52 -13.14
N LEU A 97 17.83 -15.02 -14.28
CA LEU A 97 19.27 -15.14 -14.58
C LEU A 97 19.93 -13.76 -14.77
N ALA A 98 19.16 -12.79 -15.25
CA ALA A 98 19.53 -11.42 -15.53
C ALA A 98 18.55 -10.48 -14.84
N PHE A 99 19.01 -9.31 -14.39
CA PHE A 99 18.16 -8.19 -14.06
C PHE A 99 17.35 -7.76 -15.29
N GLY A 100 16.04 -7.52 -15.10
CA GLY A 100 15.10 -7.27 -16.20
C GLY A 100 15.17 -5.88 -16.84
N GLY A 101 15.74 -4.89 -16.15
CA GLY A 101 15.76 -3.50 -16.61
C GLY A 101 14.42 -2.76 -16.44
N TYR A 102 14.48 -1.43 -16.41
CA TYR A 102 13.33 -0.53 -16.35
C TYR A 102 13.36 0.54 -17.45
N LYS A 103 14.35 0.53 -18.34
CA LYS A 103 14.52 1.49 -19.44
C LYS A 103 13.25 1.72 -20.26
N ASP A 104 12.53 0.64 -20.56
CA ASP A 104 11.30 0.65 -21.35
C ASP A 104 10.03 0.54 -20.49
N ALA A 105 10.17 0.59 -19.16
CA ALA A 105 9.05 0.56 -18.23
C ALA A 105 8.30 1.90 -18.24
N ALA A 106 6.97 1.84 -18.10
CA ALA A 106 6.16 3.03 -17.94
C ALA A 106 6.13 3.48 -16.47
N LEU A 107 6.12 4.79 -16.25
CA LEU A 107 5.99 5.41 -14.94
C LEU A 107 4.74 6.30 -14.92
N ALA A 108 3.82 6.00 -14.00
CA ALA A 108 2.68 6.86 -13.69
C ALA A 108 2.97 7.59 -12.38
N PHE A 109 2.89 8.91 -12.37
CA PHE A 109 3.11 9.73 -11.18
C PHE A 109 1.84 10.51 -10.82
N ALA A 110 1.46 10.44 -9.56
CA ALA A 110 0.33 11.17 -8.98
C ALA A 110 0.86 12.18 -7.97
N ALA A 111 1.04 13.43 -8.42
CA ALA A 111 1.40 14.54 -7.55
C ALA A 111 0.31 14.77 -6.47
N ASN A 112 0.72 15.26 -5.30
CA ASN A 112 -0.22 15.59 -4.24
C ASN A 112 -0.86 16.97 -4.51
N ALA A 113 -2.17 17.01 -4.65
CA ALA A 113 -2.92 18.26 -4.85
C ALA A 113 -2.88 19.21 -3.62
N SER A 114 -2.29 18.79 -2.50
CA SER A 114 -2.04 19.62 -1.31
C SER A 114 -0.59 20.10 -1.20
N ASP A 115 0.23 19.98 -2.25
CA ASP A 115 1.63 20.41 -2.22
C ASP A 115 1.75 21.94 -2.03
N GLY A 116 2.35 22.37 -0.91
CA GLY A 116 2.46 23.78 -0.52
C GLY A 116 3.76 24.47 -0.98
N GLY A 117 4.66 23.76 -1.66
CA GLY A 117 5.98 24.27 -2.02
C GLY A 117 7.02 24.13 -0.89
N PRO A 118 8.22 24.73 -1.04
CA PRO A 118 9.35 24.54 -0.13
C PRO A 118 8.99 24.71 1.35
N GLY A 119 9.35 23.73 2.18
CA GLY A 119 9.03 23.72 3.61
C GLY A 119 7.63 23.21 3.96
N GLU A 120 6.70 23.23 3.01
CA GLU A 120 5.31 22.80 3.18
C GLU A 120 4.90 21.73 2.15
N ARG A 121 5.87 21.01 1.58
CA ARG A 121 5.58 20.09 0.49
C ARG A 121 4.75 18.89 0.95
N ARG A 122 4.05 18.24 0.01
CA ARG A 122 3.30 17.00 0.26
C ARG A 122 3.66 15.92 -0.74
N PRO A 123 3.95 14.68 -0.28
CA PRO A 123 4.34 13.61 -1.19
C PRO A 123 3.18 13.10 -2.03
N GLY A 124 3.48 12.78 -3.27
CA GLY A 124 2.65 12.01 -4.19
C GLY A 124 2.97 10.50 -4.16
N LEU A 125 2.40 9.80 -5.13
CA LEU A 125 2.57 8.37 -5.37
C LEU A 125 3.09 8.12 -6.77
N ALA A 126 3.71 6.96 -7.01
CA ALA A 126 4.01 6.52 -8.37
C ALA A 126 3.74 5.03 -8.56
N VAL A 127 3.53 4.60 -9.80
CA VAL A 127 3.57 3.19 -10.20
C VAL A 127 4.51 3.03 -11.39
N LEU A 128 5.51 2.16 -11.24
CA LEU A 128 6.41 1.72 -12.31
C LEU A 128 5.94 0.35 -12.80
N SER A 129 5.83 0.16 -14.12
CA SER A 129 5.38 -1.09 -14.73
C SER A 129 6.19 -1.42 -15.98
N ARG A 130 6.83 -2.60 -15.99
CA ARG A 130 7.46 -3.16 -17.19
C ARG A 130 6.48 -3.49 -18.31
N PHE A 131 5.19 -3.55 -17.98
CA PHE A 131 4.13 -3.93 -18.89
C PHE A 131 3.41 -2.73 -19.52
N GLY A 132 3.74 -1.50 -19.09
CA GLY A 132 3.03 -0.31 -19.52
C GLY A 132 1.65 -0.13 -18.86
N PHE A 133 0.91 0.85 -19.37
CA PHE A 133 -0.47 1.16 -18.99
C PHE A 133 -1.32 1.34 -20.27
N PRO A 134 -2.31 0.47 -20.56
CA PRO A 134 -3.15 0.56 -21.75
C PRO A 134 -4.23 1.64 -21.65
N GLU A 135 -4.48 2.14 -20.44
CA GLU A 135 -5.42 3.22 -20.12
C GLU A 135 -4.66 4.30 -19.34
N GLU A 136 -5.16 5.54 -19.40
CA GLU A 136 -4.60 6.64 -18.63
C GLU A 136 -4.73 6.37 -17.12
N PRO A 137 -3.66 6.60 -16.33
CA PRO A 137 -3.74 6.51 -14.87
C PRO A 137 -4.82 7.42 -14.28
N GLU A 138 -5.64 6.87 -13.40
CA GLU A 138 -6.66 7.63 -12.67
C GLU A 138 -6.13 8.06 -11.30
N ILE A 139 -6.21 9.37 -11.01
CA ILE A 139 -5.76 9.96 -9.74
C ILE A 139 -6.99 10.42 -8.96
N ILE A 140 -7.19 9.85 -7.78
CA ILE A 140 -8.30 10.21 -6.90
C ILE A 140 -7.72 10.95 -5.69
N GLN A 141 -8.03 12.24 -5.54
CA GLN A 141 -7.65 13.00 -4.35
C GLN A 141 -8.73 14.02 -3.96
N GLU A 142 -9.09 14.89 -4.89
CA GLU A 142 -10.29 15.72 -4.79
C GLU A 142 -11.51 14.85 -5.07
N LEU A 143 -12.48 14.87 -4.16
CA LEU A 143 -13.72 14.12 -4.37
C LEU A 143 -14.67 15.02 -5.18
N PRO A 144 -15.21 14.54 -6.31
CA PRO A 144 -16.13 15.33 -7.13
C PRO A 144 -17.40 15.71 -6.35
N GLU A 145 -17.81 14.83 -5.43
CA GLU A 145 -18.87 15.09 -4.46
C GLU A 145 -18.32 14.85 -3.05
N PRO A 146 -18.57 15.76 -2.08
CA PRO A 146 -18.16 15.56 -0.70
C PRO A 146 -18.74 14.26 -0.12
N LEU A 147 -17.88 13.43 0.47
CA LEU A 147 -18.31 12.27 1.23
C LEU A 147 -18.91 12.72 2.56
N ARG A 148 -20.22 12.61 2.71
CA ARG A 148 -20.93 12.82 3.97
C ARG A 148 -21.21 11.47 4.65
N ILE A 149 -20.69 11.29 5.85
CA ILE A 149 -20.83 10.08 6.67
C ILE A 149 -21.80 10.40 7.82
N PRO A 150 -23.10 10.04 7.71
CA PRO A 150 -24.07 10.25 8.78
C PRO A 150 -23.85 9.26 9.93
N MET A 151 -24.17 9.69 11.15
CA MET A 151 -24.16 8.85 12.35
C MET A 151 -25.58 8.75 12.90
N SER A 152 -26.04 7.53 13.19
CA SER A 152 -27.34 7.28 13.80
C SER A 152 -27.24 7.15 15.32
N ALA A 153 -28.21 7.70 16.04
CA ALA A 153 -28.37 7.48 17.47
C ALA A 153 -28.86 6.04 17.75
N LEU A 154 -28.66 5.58 18.99
CA LEU A 154 -29.31 4.37 19.48
C LEU A 154 -30.84 4.53 19.35
N GLY A 155 -31.48 3.63 18.61
CA GLY A 155 -32.93 3.69 18.32
C GLY A 155 -33.28 4.17 16.90
N GLY A 156 -32.30 4.50 16.06
CA GLY A 156 -32.52 4.73 14.62
C GLY A 156 -32.77 6.19 14.21
N ASP A 157 -32.62 7.15 15.12
CA ASP A 157 -32.64 8.58 14.77
C ASP A 157 -31.35 8.96 14.02
N GLU A 158 -31.47 9.49 12.80
CA GLU A 158 -30.34 9.87 11.92
C GLU A 158 -29.67 11.22 12.31
N GLY A 159 -29.99 11.75 13.49
CA GLY A 159 -29.50 13.05 13.98
C GLY A 159 -28.23 13.05 14.82
N ALA A 160 -27.50 11.94 14.98
CA ALA A 160 -26.35 11.85 15.91
C ALA A 160 -25.05 12.50 15.40
N GLY A 161 -25.13 13.28 14.33
CA GLY A 161 -24.01 14.02 13.75
C GLY A 161 -23.54 13.42 12.43
N HIS A 162 -22.48 14.00 11.88
CA HIS A 162 -21.87 13.53 10.64
C HIS A 162 -20.40 13.96 10.54
N TYR A 163 -19.66 13.25 9.71
CA TYR A 163 -18.32 13.63 9.26
C TYR A 163 -18.35 13.90 7.76
N THR A 164 -17.78 15.01 7.30
CA THR A 164 -17.71 15.34 5.88
C THR A 164 -16.26 15.40 5.42
N LEU A 165 -15.97 14.73 4.31
CA LEU A 165 -14.67 14.73 3.66
C LEU A 165 -14.82 15.22 2.23
N THR A 166 -14.15 16.31 1.88
CA THR A 166 -14.14 16.84 0.50
C THR A 166 -12.94 16.36 -0.32
N ARG A 167 -11.85 15.98 0.37
CA ARG A 167 -10.60 15.52 -0.24
C ARG A 167 -9.85 14.58 0.69
N ILE A 168 -9.10 13.66 0.11
CA ILE A 168 -8.21 12.75 0.84
C ILE A 168 -6.79 13.33 0.97
N SER A 169 -6.04 12.89 1.98
CA SER A 169 -4.75 13.50 2.37
C SER A 169 -3.61 13.29 1.37
N ARG A 170 -3.58 12.13 0.72
CA ARG A 170 -2.68 11.75 -0.36
C ARG A 170 -3.51 11.12 -1.49
N PRO A 171 -3.08 11.20 -2.75
CA PRO A 171 -3.85 10.59 -3.84
C PRO A 171 -3.94 9.07 -3.68
N ILE A 172 -4.98 8.48 -4.25
CA ILE A 172 -5.03 7.07 -4.62
C ILE A 172 -4.72 7.02 -6.12
N LEU A 173 -3.73 6.21 -6.51
CA LEU A 173 -3.34 6.04 -7.91
C LEU A 173 -3.85 4.70 -8.42
N LYS A 174 -4.79 4.74 -9.37
CA LYS A 174 -5.36 3.56 -10.04
C LYS A 174 -4.79 3.44 -11.44
N VAL A 175 -4.22 2.30 -11.76
CA VAL A 175 -3.66 2.00 -13.08
C VAL A 175 -4.13 0.64 -13.60
N ARG A 176 -4.14 0.49 -14.92
CA ARG A 176 -4.34 -0.80 -15.60
C ARG A 176 -3.00 -1.39 -15.98
N VAL A 177 -2.73 -2.63 -15.61
CA VAL A 177 -1.46 -3.31 -15.95
C VAL A 177 -1.75 -4.56 -16.78
N PRO A 178 -1.26 -4.63 -18.03
CA PRO A 178 -1.51 -5.77 -18.90
C PRO A 178 -0.46 -6.87 -18.66
N VAL A 179 -0.87 -8.01 -18.12
CA VAL A 179 0.04 -9.12 -17.83
C VAL A 179 -0.51 -10.42 -18.42
N GLY A 180 0.27 -11.08 -19.28
CA GLY A 180 -0.09 -12.40 -19.81
C GLY A 180 -1.44 -12.45 -20.53
N GLY A 181 -1.80 -11.40 -21.27
CA GLY A 181 -3.08 -11.30 -21.99
C GLY A 181 -4.28 -10.96 -21.10
N LYS A 182 -4.04 -10.52 -19.86
CA LYS A 182 -5.05 -10.09 -18.89
C LYS A 182 -4.75 -8.66 -18.46
N VAL A 183 -5.76 -7.89 -18.07
CA VAL A 183 -5.57 -6.56 -17.51
C VAL A 183 -5.93 -6.61 -16.03
N ILE A 184 -4.97 -6.21 -15.18
CA ILE A 184 -5.12 -6.16 -13.73
C ILE A 184 -5.27 -4.71 -13.32
N THR A 185 -6.26 -4.43 -12.49
CA THR A 185 -6.42 -3.12 -11.84
C THR A 185 -5.50 -3.07 -10.64
N VAL A 186 -4.63 -2.07 -10.59
CA VAL A 186 -3.70 -1.87 -9.48
C VAL A 186 -4.00 -0.53 -8.82
N PHE A 187 -4.27 -0.55 -7.52
CA PHE A 187 -4.36 0.63 -6.68
C PHE A 187 -3.10 0.77 -5.84
N ASN A 188 -2.44 1.92 -5.92
CA ASN A 188 -1.39 2.34 -4.99
C ASN A 188 -1.95 3.42 -4.05
N CYS A 189 -1.74 3.28 -2.75
CA CYS A 189 -2.21 4.24 -1.75
C CYS A 189 -1.15 4.56 -0.67
N HIS A 190 -1.30 5.72 -0.05
CA HIS A 190 -0.62 6.09 1.20
C HIS A 190 -1.65 6.76 2.12
N LEU A 191 -2.29 5.99 3.00
CA LEU A 191 -3.39 6.49 3.84
C LEU A 191 -2.89 7.44 4.94
N LYS A 192 -3.79 8.23 5.52
CA LYS A 192 -3.47 9.20 6.59
C LYS A 192 -2.74 8.55 7.77
N SER A 193 -1.56 9.08 8.07
CA SER A 193 -0.74 8.67 9.22
C SER A 193 -1.45 8.77 10.57
N LYS A 194 -1.04 7.93 11.52
CA LYS A 194 -1.47 7.95 12.94
C LYS A 194 -1.08 9.26 13.66
N LEU A 195 -0.12 10.03 13.13
CA LEU A 195 0.26 11.33 13.68
C LEU A 195 -0.92 12.29 13.72
N GLY A 196 -1.15 12.93 14.87
CA GLY A 196 -2.32 13.77 15.13
C GLY A 196 -2.42 14.99 14.21
N GLU A 197 -3.66 15.35 13.86
CA GLU A 197 -3.98 16.54 13.06
C GLU A 197 -4.39 17.68 14.01
N PHE A 198 -3.55 18.71 14.09
CA PHE A 198 -3.75 19.86 14.99
C PHE A 198 -4.16 21.08 14.18
N ILE A 199 -5.27 21.70 14.57
CA ILE A 199 -5.81 22.87 13.90
C ILE A 199 -5.21 24.09 14.57
N ARG A 200 -4.50 24.92 13.81
CA ARG A 200 -3.99 26.19 14.30
C ARG A 200 -5.14 27.19 14.45
N PRO A 201 -5.40 27.73 15.65
CA PRO A 201 -6.40 28.78 15.83
C PRO A 201 -6.08 30.05 15.05
N ASP A 202 -7.11 30.83 14.70
CA ASP A 202 -6.94 32.11 14.03
C ASP A 202 -6.06 33.07 14.86
N GLY A 203 -5.04 33.66 14.22
CA GLY A 203 -4.09 34.58 14.86
C GLY A 203 -3.02 33.91 15.75
N ALA A 204 -3.06 32.58 15.93
CA ALA A 204 -2.00 31.85 16.62
C ALA A 204 -0.82 31.54 15.68
N GLU A 205 0.39 31.48 16.22
CA GLU A 205 1.59 31.08 15.47
C GLU A 205 1.57 29.56 15.17
N PHE A 206 1.16 28.76 16.16
CA PHE A 206 1.09 27.30 16.12
C PHE A 206 -0.17 26.79 16.85
N ALA A 207 -0.56 25.55 16.54
CA ALA A 207 -1.58 24.85 17.32
C ALA A 207 -1.05 24.55 18.74
N PRO A 208 -1.84 24.75 19.81
CA PRO A 208 -1.39 24.47 21.19
C PRO A 208 -0.82 23.06 21.38
N GLU A 209 -1.42 22.06 20.72
CA GLU A 209 -1.04 20.65 20.81
C GLU A 209 0.34 20.34 20.21
N ALA A 210 0.87 21.23 19.37
CA ALA A 210 2.22 21.13 18.81
C ALA A 210 3.30 21.56 19.82
N VAL A 211 2.94 22.32 20.86
CA VAL A 211 3.88 22.82 21.88
C VAL A 211 4.10 21.74 22.94
N LEU A 212 5.10 20.88 22.72
CA LEU A 212 5.36 19.74 23.60
C LEU A 212 5.73 20.13 25.05
N THR A 213 6.30 21.31 25.26
CA THR A 213 6.60 21.86 26.60
C THR A 213 5.34 22.30 27.37
N ALA A 214 4.23 22.50 26.67
CA ALA A 214 2.91 22.79 27.22
C ALA A 214 1.94 21.66 26.85
N TYR A 215 2.29 20.44 27.26
CA TYR A 215 1.62 19.22 26.83
C TYR A 215 0.11 19.22 27.14
N ASP A 216 -0.70 19.25 26.08
CA ASP A 216 -2.15 19.08 26.14
C ASP A 216 -2.54 17.64 25.75
N PRO A 217 -2.76 16.73 26.72
CA PRO A 217 -3.10 15.34 26.41
C PRO A 217 -4.45 15.20 25.69
N VAL A 218 -5.43 16.05 26.00
CA VAL A 218 -6.79 15.94 25.44
C VAL A 218 -6.82 16.46 24.00
N GLY A 219 -6.20 17.61 23.75
CA GLY A 219 -6.02 18.13 22.40
C GLY A 219 -5.24 17.16 21.51
N ARG A 220 -4.18 16.53 22.03
CA ARG A 220 -3.43 15.52 21.28
C ARG A 220 -4.25 14.28 20.96
N ALA A 221 -5.07 13.81 21.90
CA ALA A 221 -6.03 12.72 21.64
C ALA A 221 -7.06 13.12 20.57
N MET A 222 -7.54 14.37 20.58
CA MET A 222 -8.42 14.92 19.54
C MET A 222 -7.75 14.93 18.16
N GLY A 223 -6.45 15.29 18.08
CA GLY A 223 -5.72 15.22 16.81
C GLY A 223 -5.56 13.79 16.29
N ALA A 224 -5.35 12.81 17.18
CA ALA A 224 -5.32 11.39 16.82
C ALA A 224 -6.70 10.93 16.32
N LEU A 225 -7.79 11.33 16.97
CA LEU A 225 -9.16 11.06 16.54
C LEU A 225 -9.42 11.60 15.12
N ARG A 226 -9.05 12.87 14.84
CA ARG A 226 -9.19 13.46 13.49
C ARG A 226 -8.45 12.64 12.43
N SER A 227 -7.23 12.22 12.74
CA SER A 227 -6.42 11.40 11.83
C SER A 227 -7.02 10.03 11.58
N ALA A 228 -7.55 9.38 12.62
CA ALA A 228 -8.25 8.10 12.50
C ALA A 228 -9.53 8.22 11.65
N LEU A 229 -10.37 9.23 11.91
CA LEU A 229 -11.58 9.51 11.13
C LEU A 229 -11.27 9.69 9.65
N ARG A 230 -10.23 10.50 9.35
CA ARG A 230 -9.77 10.71 7.98
C ARG A 230 -9.26 9.40 7.35
N ARG A 231 -8.39 8.65 8.03
CA ARG A 231 -7.87 7.37 7.51
C ARG A 231 -8.99 6.37 7.20
N MET A 232 -10.00 6.25 8.07
CA MET A 232 -11.16 5.37 7.83
C MET A 232 -12.01 5.84 6.64
N ALA A 233 -12.21 7.14 6.49
CA ALA A 233 -12.92 7.69 5.34
C ALA A 233 -12.14 7.49 4.02
N GLU A 234 -10.81 7.64 4.04
CA GLU A 234 -9.94 7.33 2.89
C GLU A 234 -9.99 5.84 2.51
N ALA A 235 -9.94 4.95 3.51
CA ALA A 235 -10.11 3.52 3.33
C ALA A 235 -11.48 3.19 2.68
N TRP A 236 -12.54 3.88 3.08
CA TRP A 236 -13.87 3.73 2.48
C TRP A 236 -13.91 4.21 1.02
N VAL A 237 -13.29 5.35 0.71
CA VAL A 237 -13.18 5.84 -0.68
C VAL A 237 -12.48 4.80 -1.54
N LEU A 238 -11.33 4.28 -1.09
CA LEU A 238 -10.61 3.21 -1.78
C LEU A 238 -11.48 1.95 -1.95
N ARG A 239 -12.19 1.53 -0.90
CA ARG A 239 -13.09 0.37 -0.94
C ARG A 239 -14.16 0.50 -2.01
N ARG A 240 -14.78 1.67 -2.15
CA ARG A 240 -15.80 1.93 -3.17
C ARG A 240 -15.25 1.71 -4.58
N GLU A 241 -14.06 2.22 -4.87
CA GLU A 241 -13.41 2.06 -6.16
C GLU A 241 -13.00 0.61 -6.44
N ILE A 242 -12.54 -0.12 -5.40
CA ILE A 242 -12.26 -1.56 -5.49
C ILE A 242 -13.52 -2.33 -5.88
N VAL A 243 -14.63 -2.11 -5.18
CA VAL A 243 -15.89 -2.82 -5.44
C VAL A 243 -16.42 -2.51 -6.83
N ALA A 244 -16.34 -1.26 -7.28
CA ALA A 244 -16.75 -0.86 -8.63
C ALA A 244 -16.00 -1.62 -9.73
N GLU A 245 -14.73 -1.98 -9.50
CA GLU A 245 -13.93 -2.77 -10.43
C GLU A 245 -14.23 -4.27 -10.33
N LEU A 246 -14.45 -4.78 -9.11
CA LEU A 246 -14.84 -6.18 -8.89
C LEU A 246 -16.23 -6.51 -9.46
N ASP A 247 -17.18 -5.58 -9.41
CA ASP A 247 -18.51 -5.76 -10.01
C ASP A 247 -18.48 -5.77 -11.54
N LYS A 248 -17.46 -5.15 -12.16
CA LYS A 248 -17.15 -5.30 -13.60
C LYS A 248 -16.42 -6.61 -13.92
N GLY A 249 -16.09 -7.41 -12.91
CA GLY A 249 -15.31 -8.64 -13.06
C GLY A 249 -13.82 -8.40 -13.32
N HIS A 250 -13.31 -7.20 -13.04
CA HIS A 250 -11.89 -6.91 -13.22
C HIS A 250 -11.06 -7.50 -12.07
N PRO A 251 -9.92 -8.15 -12.36
CA PRO A 251 -8.95 -8.52 -11.34
C PRO A 251 -8.40 -7.26 -10.65
N VAL A 252 -8.37 -7.27 -9.32
CA VAL A 252 -7.87 -6.13 -8.51
C VAL A 252 -6.70 -6.57 -7.65
N MET A 253 -5.69 -5.72 -7.59
CA MET A 253 -4.61 -5.69 -6.60
C MET A 253 -4.55 -4.30 -5.95
N VAL A 254 -4.32 -4.24 -4.65
CA VAL A 254 -4.18 -3.01 -3.87
C VAL A 254 -2.90 -3.12 -3.09
N LEU A 255 -2.07 -2.09 -3.13
CA LEU A 255 -0.83 -2.06 -2.37
C LEU A 255 -0.48 -0.66 -1.89
N GLY A 256 0.45 -0.59 -0.94
CA GLY A 256 1.00 0.66 -0.44
C GLY A 256 1.05 0.71 1.07
N ASP A 257 1.28 1.91 1.58
CA ASP A 257 1.34 2.20 3.00
C ASP A 257 -0.06 2.51 3.54
N PHE A 258 -0.64 1.57 4.28
CA PHE A 258 -1.98 1.70 4.85
C PHE A 258 -1.97 2.54 6.14
N ASN A 259 -0.79 2.88 6.67
CA ASN A 259 -0.59 3.56 7.95
C ASN A 259 -1.35 2.90 9.12
N ASP A 260 -1.67 1.62 8.99
CA ASP A 260 -2.31 0.79 9.99
C ASP A 260 -2.02 -0.69 9.71
N GLY A 261 -2.05 -1.51 10.76
CA GLY A 261 -1.74 -2.93 10.64
C GLY A 261 -2.86 -3.74 9.98
N GLU A 262 -2.55 -5.00 9.72
CA GLU A 262 -3.44 -5.93 9.01
C GLU A 262 -4.77 -6.24 9.75
N HIS A 263 -4.83 -5.97 11.06
CA HIS A 263 -6.01 -6.16 11.90
C HIS A 263 -6.75 -4.85 12.22
N ALA A 264 -6.34 -3.74 11.64
CA ALA A 264 -6.99 -2.45 11.85
C ALA A 264 -8.33 -2.35 11.10
N VAL A 265 -9.24 -1.52 11.63
CA VAL A 265 -10.54 -1.25 11.01
C VAL A 265 -10.38 -0.67 9.59
N SER A 266 -9.37 0.17 9.34
CA SER A 266 -9.10 0.68 7.98
C SER A 266 -8.74 -0.43 7.01
N SER A 267 -7.95 -1.41 7.45
CA SER A 267 -7.58 -2.60 6.66
C SER A 267 -8.79 -3.51 6.41
N GLU A 268 -9.69 -3.66 7.40
CA GLU A 268 -10.96 -4.38 7.25
C GLU A 268 -11.90 -3.69 6.25
N ILE A 269 -12.04 -2.36 6.32
CA ILE A 269 -12.84 -1.59 5.35
C ILE A 269 -12.35 -1.86 3.91
N ILE A 270 -11.04 -1.86 3.68
CA ILE A 270 -10.45 -2.06 2.34
C ILE A 270 -10.61 -3.51 1.88
N SER A 271 -10.27 -4.47 2.74
CA SER A 271 -10.35 -5.90 2.40
C SER A 271 -11.79 -6.40 2.26
N GLY A 272 -12.74 -5.80 2.96
CA GLY A 272 -14.12 -6.24 3.03
C GLY A 272 -14.32 -7.39 4.03
N GLU A 273 -15.59 -7.60 4.36
CA GLU A 273 -16.03 -8.56 5.36
C GLU A 273 -15.67 -10.00 4.99
N HIS A 274 -15.39 -10.79 6.03
CA HIS A 274 -15.23 -12.23 5.89
C HIS A 274 -16.60 -12.90 5.92
N PRO A 275 -16.91 -13.83 4.99
CA PRO A 275 -18.15 -14.59 5.06
C PRO A 275 -18.26 -15.30 6.42
N PHE A 276 -19.43 -15.19 7.04
CA PHE A 276 -19.72 -15.93 8.26
C PHE A 276 -19.68 -17.44 7.98
N LYS A 277 -19.29 -18.23 8.99
CA LYS A 277 -19.08 -19.68 8.81
C LYS A 277 -20.34 -20.39 8.28
N ASN A 278 -21.51 -19.97 8.71
CA ASN A 278 -22.78 -20.50 8.24
C ASN A 278 -23.95 -19.56 8.59
N TYR A 279 -24.43 -18.81 7.60
CA TYR A 279 -25.56 -17.89 7.77
C TYR A 279 -26.88 -18.58 8.12
N SER A 280 -27.04 -19.90 7.87
CA SER A 280 -28.23 -20.64 8.33
C SER A 280 -28.31 -20.77 9.86
N TRP A 281 -27.23 -20.42 10.57
CA TRP A 281 -27.24 -20.29 12.03
C TRP A 281 -27.65 -18.90 12.51
N MET A 282 -27.84 -17.93 11.62
CA MET A 282 -28.25 -16.58 11.99
C MET A 282 -29.77 -16.44 11.88
N LEU A 283 -30.36 -15.70 12.81
CA LEU A 283 -31.71 -15.20 12.62
C LEU A 283 -31.72 -14.24 11.44
N ARG A 284 -32.81 -14.24 10.67
CA ARG A 284 -32.99 -13.24 9.62
C ARG A 284 -33.12 -11.85 10.24
N HIS A 285 -32.75 -10.84 9.46
CA HIS A 285 -32.89 -9.44 9.88
C HIS A 285 -34.37 -9.04 10.11
N ASP A 286 -35.30 -9.75 9.47
CA ASP A 286 -36.76 -9.56 9.52
C ASP A 286 -37.48 -10.66 10.33
N ALA A 287 -36.75 -11.46 11.11
CA ALA A 287 -37.25 -12.63 11.81
C ALA A 287 -38.47 -12.33 12.70
N GLN A 288 -39.58 -13.04 12.48
CA GLN A 288 -40.80 -12.93 13.30
C GLN A 288 -40.93 -14.04 14.36
N ALA A 289 -40.08 -15.08 14.28
CA ALA A 289 -40.06 -16.20 15.20
C ALA A 289 -38.63 -16.65 15.54
N PRO A 290 -38.38 -17.31 16.68
CA PRO A 290 -37.03 -17.72 17.11
C PRO A 290 -36.30 -18.73 16.19
N ASN A 291 -37.02 -19.34 15.26
CA ASN A 291 -36.51 -20.29 14.26
C ASN A 291 -36.46 -19.71 12.84
N ASP A 292 -36.76 -18.42 12.67
CA ASP A 292 -36.76 -17.75 11.38
C ASP A 292 -35.31 -17.37 10.98
N ARG A 293 -34.68 -18.30 10.26
CA ARG A 293 -33.24 -18.28 9.92
C ARG A 293 -33.06 -18.38 8.42
N TYR A 294 -31.89 -17.98 7.94
CA TYR A 294 -31.55 -18.16 6.54
C TYR A 294 -31.55 -19.65 6.15
N SER A 295 -32.04 -19.95 4.96
CA SER A 295 -31.95 -21.28 4.35
C SER A 295 -30.52 -21.63 3.96
N ARG A 296 -30.28 -22.88 3.56
CA ARG A 296 -28.96 -23.31 3.04
C ARG A 296 -28.62 -22.60 1.72
N ASP A 297 -29.60 -22.45 0.85
CA ASP A 297 -29.44 -21.78 -0.45
C ASP A 297 -29.13 -20.29 -0.24
N GLU A 298 -29.82 -19.62 0.68
CA GLU A 298 -29.50 -18.23 1.05
C GLU A 298 -28.11 -18.11 1.68
N ASN A 299 -27.69 -19.07 2.51
CA ASN A 299 -26.34 -19.10 3.04
C ASN A 299 -25.28 -19.17 1.93
N GLU A 300 -25.46 -20.01 0.91
CA GLU A 300 -24.56 -20.10 -0.23
C GLU A 300 -24.55 -18.79 -1.04
N GLN A 301 -25.72 -18.22 -1.27
CA GLN A 301 -25.87 -16.93 -1.96
C GLN A 301 -25.16 -15.78 -1.23
N ILE A 302 -25.38 -15.64 0.08
CA ILE A 302 -24.74 -14.60 0.90
C ILE A 302 -23.24 -14.80 0.94
N THR A 303 -22.79 -16.05 1.15
CA THR A 303 -21.36 -16.38 1.18
C THR A 303 -20.68 -15.98 -0.13
N GLU A 304 -21.26 -16.30 -1.29
CA GLU A 304 -20.73 -15.89 -2.59
C GLU A 304 -20.79 -14.36 -2.79
N ALA A 305 -21.86 -13.71 -2.35
CA ALA A 305 -22.00 -12.26 -2.46
C ALA A 305 -20.91 -11.50 -1.69
N VAL A 306 -20.63 -11.93 -0.45
CA VAL A 306 -19.57 -11.37 0.40
C VAL A 306 -18.19 -11.73 -0.18
N ASP A 307 -17.97 -13.01 -0.52
CA ASP A 307 -16.65 -13.48 -0.92
C ASP A 307 -16.20 -12.91 -2.27
N ARG A 308 -17.13 -12.67 -3.20
CA ARG A 308 -16.86 -12.08 -4.52
C ARG A 308 -16.08 -10.77 -4.44
N VAL A 309 -16.42 -9.94 -3.46
CA VAL A 309 -15.87 -8.59 -3.32
C VAL A 309 -14.80 -8.49 -2.23
N ARG A 310 -14.46 -9.60 -1.57
CA ARG A 310 -13.43 -9.62 -0.53
C ARG A 310 -12.03 -9.72 -1.14
N LEU A 311 -11.09 -8.95 -0.60
CA LEU A 311 -9.67 -9.08 -0.92
C LEU A 311 -8.96 -10.03 0.04
N ARG A 312 -7.89 -10.64 -0.45
CA ARG A 312 -7.00 -11.55 0.26
C ARG A 312 -5.67 -10.88 0.49
N SER A 313 -5.20 -10.90 1.73
CA SER A 313 -3.85 -10.45 2.06
C SER A 313 -2.80 -11.42 1.52
N ALA A 314 -1.83 -10.89 0.78
CA ALA A 314 -0.68 -11.64 0.27
C ALA A 314 0.10 -12.27 1.42
N GLU A 315 0.32 -11.53 2.50
CA GLU A 315 0.99 -12.01 3.70
C GLU A 315 0.22 -13.19 4.32
N LYS A 316 -1.09 -13.05 4.59
CA LYS A 316 -1.90 -14.16 5.13
C LYS A 316 -1.94 -15.38 4.21
N MET A 317 -2.00 -15.18 2.89
CA MET A 317 -1.94 -16.28 1.93
C MET A 317 -0.60 -17.03 2.02
N PHE A 318 0.50 -16.29 2.16
CA PHE A 318 1.83 -16.86 2.32
C PHE A 318 1.96 -17.58 3.65
N VAL A 319 1.60 -16.93 4.76
CA VAL A 319 1.59 -17.53 6.10
C VAL A 319 0.78 -18.82 6.10
N ARG A 320 -0.43 -18.86 5.53
CA ARG A 320 -1.23 -20.10 5.44
C ARG A 320 -0.56 -21.21 4.64
N LYS A 321 0.14 -20.86 3.55
CA LYS A 321 0.89 -21.81 2.71
C LYS A 321 2.17 -22.32 3.39
N SER A 322 2.82 -21.44 4.15
CA SER A 322 4.09 -21.66 4.87
C SER A 322 3.90 -22.17 6.30
N LEU A 323 2.69 -22.11 6.86
CA LEU A 323 2.29 -22.68 8.17
C LEU A 323 2.37 -24.22 8.21
N ARG A 324 2.85 -24.86 7.13
CA ARG A 324 3.40 -26.21 7.22
C ARG A 324 4.77 -26.26 7.91
N ASP A 325 5.49 -25.14 8.06
CA ASP A 325 6.84 -25.06 8.64
C ASP A 325 7.19 -23.72 9.34
N MET A 326 6.27 -23.01 10.00
CA MET A 326 6.67 -21.90 10.92
C MET A 326 5.73 -21.75 12.13
N VAL A 327 6.33 -21.75 13.33
CA VAL A 327 5.70 -21.38 14.62
C VAL A 327 5.92 -19.88 14.82
N TYR A 328 4.86 -19.09 14.94
CA TYR A 328 4.97 -17.67 15.33
C TYR A 328 4.80 -17.54 16.84
N THR A 329 5.75 -16.89 17.51
CA THR A 329 5.61 -16.38 18.88
C THR A 329 5.92 -14.89 18.83
N ALA A 330 4.87 -14.06 18.91
CA ALA A 330 4.92 -12.60 18.75
C ALA A 330 5.93 -11.89 19.67
N ALA A 331 6.19 -10.61 19.40
CA ALA A 331 6.55 -9.63 20.42
C ALA A 331 6.02 -8.26 19.99
N PHE A 332 5.43 -7.45 20.90
CA PHE A 332 5.18 -5.98 21.06
C PHE A 332 6.38 -5.21 21.65
N GLY A 333 6.97 -4.14 21.10
CA GLY A 333 8.24 -3.58 21.67
C GLY A 333 9.46 -4.49 21.41
N GLY A 334 9.66 -4.79 20.12
CA GLY A 334 9.80 -6.17 19.62
C GLY A 334 8.67 -6.53 18.65
N VAL A 335 7.63 -5.68 18.52
CA VAL A 335 6.65 -5.77 17.40
C VAL A 335 7.19 -5.04 16.22
N TYR A 336 7.25 -5.80 15.16
CA TYR A 336 7.29 -5.35 13.80
C TYR A 336 5.84 -5.46 13.29
N GLU A 337 5.15 -4.31 13.19
CA GLU A 337 3.84 -4.24 12.53
C GLU A 337 4.10 -3.84 11.08
N SER A 338 3.71 -4.69 10.13
CA SER A 338 3.76 -4.32 8.72
C SER A 338 2.57 -3.42 8.41
N ILE A 339 2.85 -2.16 8.10
CA ILE A 339 1.83 -1.18 7.67
C ILE A 339 1.74 -1.08 6.14
N ASP A 340 2.77 -1.54 5.43
CA ASP A 340 2.68 -1.85 4.00
C ASP A 340 1.88 -3.14 3.81
N GLN A 341 0.95 -3.14 2.85
CA GLN A 341 0.12 -4.30 2.59
C GLN A 341 -0.02 -4.53 1.09
N ILE A 342 -0.17 -5.80 0.68
CA ILE A 342 -0.59 -6.19 -0.68
C ILE A 342 -1.83 -7.06 -0.56
N TYR A 343 -2.94 -6.55 -1.10
CA TYR A 343 -4.22 -7.23 -1.17
C TYR A 343 -4.57 -7.61 -2.61
N MET A 344 -5.19 -8.78 -2.78
CA MET A 344 -5.54 -9.32 -4.08
C MET A 344 -6.98 -9.83 -4.08
N SER A 345 -7.72 -9.58 -5.15
CA SER A 345 -9.04 -10.20 -5.33
C SER A 345 -8.95 -11.73 -5.46
N ARG A 346 -10.08 -12.42 -5.28
CA ARG A 346 -10.18 -13.89 -5.40
C ARG A 346 -9.71 -14.47 -6.74
N HIS A 347 -9.52 -13.63 -7.76
CA HIS A 347 -8.90 -14.01 -9.04
C HIS A 347 -7.51 -14.63 -8.87
N PHE A 348 -6.80 -14.33 -7.77
CA PHE A 348 -5.48 -14.85 -7.43
C PHE A 348 -5.50 -15.89 -6.30
N ASP A 349 -6.69 -16.35 -5.89
CA ASP A 349 -6.90 -17.34 -4.83
C ASP A 349 -7.13 -18.72 -5.47
N SER A 350 -6.16 -19.63 -5.36
CA SER A 350 -6.25 -20.96 -5.99
C SER A 350 -7.38 -21.85 -5.43
N ALA A 351 -7.99 -21.47 -4.29
CA ALA A 351 -9.19 -22.13 -3.80
C ALA A 351 -10.44 -21.80 -4.64
N TRP A 352 -10.43 -20.70 -5.41
CA TRP A 352 -11.54 -20.33 -6.28
C TRP A 352 -11.43 -21.02 -7.63
N GLY A 353 -12.42 -21.84 -8.01
CA GLY A 353 -12.37 -22.66 -9.23
C GLY A 353 -12.27 -21.89 -10.56
N LYS A 354 -12.42 -20.56 -10.54
CA LYS A 354 -12.26 -19.67 -11.70
C LYS A 354 -11.04 -18.74 -11.59
N ALA A 355 -10.12 -19.04 -10.67
CA ALA A 355 -8.89 -18.27 -10.51
C ALA A 355 -8.13 -18.16 -11.83
N MET A 356 -7.57 -16.98 -12.09
CA MET A 356 -6.75 -16.72 -13.27
C MET A 356 -5.25 -16.93 -12.99
N GLY A 357 -4.90 -17.10 -11.72
CA GLY A 357 -3.55 -17.35 -11.26
C GLY A 357 -3.52 -17.55 -9.75
N GLU A 358 -2.32 -17.64 -9.20
CA GLU A 358 -2.10 -17.73 -7.76
C GLU A 358 -0.82 -17.00 -7.34
N MET A 359 -0.77 -16.65 -6.07
CA MET A 359 0.46 -16.18 -5.45
C MET A 359 1.36 -17.39 -5.07
N GLU A 360 2.54 -17.46 -5.68
CA GLU A 360 3.51 -18.52 -5.43
C GLU A 360 4.29 -18.26 -4.13
N TYR A 361 4.72 -17.01 -3.90
CA TYR A 361 5.65 -16.61 -2.84
C TYR A 361 5.44 -15.15 -2.41
N TYR A 362 5.86 -14.80 -1.20
CA TYR A 362 5.88 -13.44 -0.67
C TYR A 362 7.28 -13.13 -0.12
N SER A 363 7.87 -12.02 -0.54
CA SER A 363 9.19 -11.56 -0.14
C SER A 363 9.08 -10.29 0.69
N VAL A 364 9.93 -10.17 1.70
CA VAL A 364 10.12 -8.95 2.50
C VAL A 364 11.60 -8.58 2.44
N PHE A 365 11.90 -7.31 2.16
CA PHE A 365 13.25 -6.76 2.09
C PHE A 365 13.37 -5.69 3.19
N ASN A 366 13.92 -6.08 4.33
CA ASN A 366 13.92 -5.26 5.55
C ASN A 366 15.24 -5.31 6.33
N ASP A 367 16.33 -5.83 5.74
CA ASP A 367 17.64 -5.94 6.38
C ASP A 367 18.14 -4.57 6.92
N HIS A 368 17.83 -3.49 6.20
CA HIS A 368 18.19 -2.13 6.61
C HIS A 368 17.49 -1.64 7.89
N LEU A 369 16.36 -2.26 8.29
CA LEU A 369 15.61 -1.91 9.50
C LEU A 369 16.31 -2.38 10.78
N THR A 370 17.10 -3.45 10.69
CA THR A 370 17.85 -3.99 11.83
C THR A 370 19.21 -3.33 12.05
N ASP A 371 19.72 -2.61 11.03
CA ASP A 371 21.07 -2.04 11.01
C ASP A 371 21.16 -0.62 11.60
N GLY A 372 20.18 -0.20 12.42
CA GLY A 372 20.21 1.09 13.14
C GLY A 372 19.36 2.21 12.54
N SER A 373 18.44 1.91 11.62
CA SER A 373 17.39 2.83 11.13
C SER A 373 16.14 2.81 12.04
N HIS A 374 16.34 2.78 13.36
CA HIS A 374 15.24 2.77 14.31
C HIS A 374 14.39 4.06 14.23
N PRO A 375 13.11 4.00 14.65
CA PRO A 375 12.29 5.19 14.94
C PRO A 375 12.96 6.16 15.94
N GLU A 376 13.91 5.66 16.74
CA GLU A 376 14.73 6.44 17.69
C GLU A 376 15.99 7.07 17.05
N ALA A 377 16.25 6.82 15.77
CA ALA A 377 17.31 7.46 14.98
C ALA A 377 16.71 8.40 13.91
N PRO A 378 16.10 9.53 14.31
CA PRO A 378 15.38 10.46 13.41
C PRO A 378 16.25 11.08 12.32
N TYR A 379 17.57 10.87 12.36
CA TYR A 379 18.54 11.41 11.41
C TYR A 379 18.84 10.48 10.22
N ASN A 380 18.41 9.22 10.23
CA ASN A 380 18.59 8.35 9.04
C ASN A 380 17.48 8.65 8.01
N LYS A 381 17.71 9.70 7.21
CA LYS A 381 16.85 10.13 6.09
C LYS A 381 17.24 9.51 4.74
N LEU A 382 18.27 8.66 4.72
CA LEU A 382 18.86 8.10 3.50
C LEU A 382 18.20 6.78 3.09
N ALA A 383 17.94 5.90 4.06
CA ALA A 383 17.19 4.67 3.85
C ALA A 383 15.70 4.86 4.18
N SER A 384 14.86 3.98 3.64
CA SER A 384 13.47 3.87 4.08
C SER A 384 13.41 3.45 5.56
N ASP A 385 12.34 3.86 6.22
CA ASP A 385 11.91 3.35 7.53
C ASP A 385 10.88 2.21 7.41
N HIS A 386 10.61 1.76 6.18
CA HIS A 386 9.70 0.66 5.85
C HIS A 386 10.46 -0.50 5.22
N GLY A 387 10.01 -1.73 5.48
CA GLY A 387 10.44 -2.90 4.72
C GLY A 387 9.69 -2.99 3.40
N GLN A 388 10.38 -3.24 2.29
CA GLN A 388 9.72 -3.40 1.00
C GLN A 388 9.10 -4.80 0.91
N ILE A 389 7.88 -4.89 0.42
CA ILE A 389 7.14 -6.15 0.32
C ILE A 389 6.83 -6.47 -1.14
N MET A 390 6.87 -7.75 -1.50
CA MET A 390 6.67 -8.19 -2.89
C MET A 390 5.93 -9.51 -2.98
N ALA A 391 4.88 -9.54 -3.80
CA ALA A 391 4.15 -10.76 -4.14
C ALA A 391 4.62 -11.33 -5.48
N HIS A 392 4.83 -12.64 -5.54
CA HIS A 392 5.21 -13.38 -6.75
C HIS A 392 4.00 -14.14 -7.28
N ILE A 393 3.59 -13.84 -8.50
CA ILE A 393 2.33 -14.33 -9.07
C ILE A 393 2.61 -15.23 -10.27
N ARG A 394 1.86 -16.34 -10.37
CA ARG A 394 1.80 -17.18 -11.55
C ARG A 394 0.39 -17.17 -12.12
N LEU A 395 0.27 -16.76 -13.38
CA LEU A 395 -0.96 -16.86 -14.15
C LEU A 395 -1.11 -18.26 -14.76
N ASN A 396 -2.35 -18.70 -14.89
CA ASN A 396 -2.74 -20.02 -15.41
C ASN A 396 -2.44 -20.18 -16.91
#